data_AF-A0A7X0PGR8-F1
#
_entry.id   AF-A0A7X0PGR8-F1
#
_cell.length_a   1.000
_cell.length_b   1.000
_cell.length_c   1.000
_cell.angle_alpha   90.00
_cell.angle_beta   90.00
_cell.angle_gamma   90.00
#
_symmetry.space_group_name_H-M   'P 1'
#
loop_
_entity.id
_entity.type
_entity.pdbx_description
1 polymer ?
#
loop_
_entity_poly.entity_id
_entity_poly.type
_entity_poly.pdbx_seq_one_letter_code
_entity_poly.pdbx_strand_id
1 'polypeptide(L)'
;MAYTYLFFQPAHLPLSTDELSPDTVLVLRDIDRIKQGLAQVAPGLEWALPTWGHATVLGHQVEFHLPEDVSEGPLAMHCSLRIDYTPWVQSLCDRLGWLAFDERPMCLQPHGPAFPA
;
A
#
# COMPACT_ATOMS: atom_id res chain seq x y z
N MET A 1 -12.01 0.61 -15.40
CA MET A 1 -10.72 0.01 -15.03
C MET A 1 -10.27 0.68 -13.75
N ALA A 2 -10.02 -0.12 -12.71
CA ALA A 2 -9.41 0.34 -11.46
C ALA A 2 -7.89 0.19 -11.59
N TYR A 3 -7.14 0.94 -10.81
CA TYR A 3 -5.70 0.88 -10.69
C TYR A 3 -5.33 0.35 -9.30
N THR A 4 -4.33 -0.52 -9.23
CA THR A 4 -4.00 -1.27 -8.02
C THR A 4 -2.64 -0.88 -7.48
N TYR A 5 -2.56 -0.70 -6.16
CA TYR A 5 -1.31 -0.64 -5.41
C TYR A 5 -1.23 -1.80 -4.44
N LEU A 6 -0.09 -2.48 -4.38
CA LEU A 6 0.19 -3.56 -3.44
C LEU A 6 1.19 -3.10 -2.39
N PHE A 7 0.92 -3.36 -1.11
CA PHE A 7 1.72 -2.84 0.00
C PHE A 7 2.50 -3.92 0.73
N PHE A 8 3.74 -3.60 1.09
CA PHE A 8 4.68 -4.52 1.73
C PHE A 8 5.49 -3.84 2.83
N GLN A 9 6.02 -4.65 3.74
CA GLN A 9 7.00 -4.27 4.73
C GLN A 9 8.41 -4.47 4.16
N PRO A 10 9.27 -3.45 4.14
CA PRO A 10 10.68 -3.64 3.83
C PRO A 10 11.41 -4.33 4.99
N ALA A 11 12.37 -5.21 4.68
CA ALA A 11 13.28 -5.78 5.68
C ALA A 11 14.31 -4.75 6.18
N HIS A 12 14.74 -3.85 5.30
CA HIS A 12 15.54 -2.66 5.60
C HIS A 12 15.27 -1.56 4.57
N LEU A 13 15.72 -0.35 4.87
CA LEU A 13 15.63 0.80 3.97
C LEU A 13 16.96 1.56 3.93
N PRO A 14 17.29 2.23 2.81
CA PRO A 14 16.60 2.14 1.52
C PRO A 14 16.83 0.78 0.83
N LEU A 15 16.02 0.47 -0.17
CA LEU A 15 16.24 -0.65 -1.11
C LEU A 15 16.63 -0.12 -2.49
N SER A 16 17.49 -0.86 -3.20
CA SER A 16 17.73 -0.72 -4.64
C SER A 16 16.98 -1.78 -5.45
N THR A 17 16.92 -1.61 -6.79
CA THR A 17 16.25 -2.56 -7.70
C THR A 17 16.78 -3.98 -7.58
N ASP A 18 18.09 -4.16 -7.45
CA ASP A 18 18.74 -5.47 -7.33
C ASP A 18 18.48 -6.17 -5.98
N GLU A 19 18.02 -5.42 -4.98
CA GLU A 19 17.65 -5.96 -3.66
C GLU A 19 16.20 -6.44 -3.61
N LEU A 20 15.35 -6.15 -4.58
CA LEU A 20 13.93 -6.53 -4.58
C LEU A 20 13.76 -8.05 -4.69
N SER A 21 13.44 -8.69 -3.57
CA SER A 21 13.24 -10.13 -3.50
C SER A 21 12.26 -10.49 -2.38
N PRO A 22 11.77 -11.74 -2.31
CA PRO A 22 10.93 -12.19 -1.21
C PRO A 22 11.56 -12.07 0.19
N ASP A 23 12.89 -11.96 0.28
CA ASP A 23 13.61 -11.82 1.55
C ASP A 23 13.68 -10.37 2.03
N THR A 24 13.49 -9.39 1.13
CA THR A 24 13.57 -7.95 1.44
C THR A 24 12.22 -7.24 1.35
N VAL A 25 11.28 -7.78 0.57
CA VAL A 25 9.91 -7.28 0.35
C VAL A 25 8.93 -8.23 1.02
N LEU A 26 8.62 -7.97 2.29
CA LEU A 26 7.87 -8.86 3.15
C LEU A 26 6.38 -8.51 3.14
N VAL A 27 5.50 -9.51 3.19
CA VAL A 27 4.05 -9.26 3.33
C VAL A 27 3.76 -8.67 4.71
N LEU A 28 2.88 -7.66 4.76
CA LEU A 28 2.35 -7.11 6.01
C LEU A 28 1.48 -8.17 6.71
N ARG A 29 1.89 -8.66 7.89
CA ARG A 29 1.21 -9.78 8.58
C ARG A 29 0.29 -9.38 9.73
N ASP A 30 0.43 -8.18 10.27
CA ASP A 30 -0.34 -7.75 11.45
C ASP A 30 -1.54 -6.91 11.00
N ILE A 31 -2.69 -7.57 10.84
CA ILE A 31 -3.93 -6.93 10.34
C ILE A 31 -4.33 -5.73 11.22
N ASP A 32 -4.23 -5.86 12.54
CA ASP A 32 -4.62 -4.78 13.45
C ASP A 32 -3.69 -3.57 13.30
N ARG A 33 -2.38 -3.79 13.19
CA ARG A 33 -1.43 -2.71 12.85
C ARG A 33 -1.69 -2.10 11.48
N ILE A 34 -2.01 -2.91 10.48
CA ILE A 34 -2.33 -2.41 9.13
C ILE A 34 -3.53 -1.47 9.21
N LYS A 35 -4.62 -1.90 9.86
CA LYS A 35 -5.83 -1.07 10.03
C LYS A 35 -5.55 0.21 10.80
N GLN A 36 -4.78 0.13 11.88
CA GLN A 36 -4.37 1.31 12.67
C GLN A 36 -3.51 2.28 11.86
N GLY A 37 -2.56 1.78 11.07
CA GLY A 37 -1.72 2.60 10.19
C GLY A 37 -2.54 3.29 9.10
N LEU A 38 -3.43 2.54 8.43
CA LEU A 38 -4.31 3.08 7.40
C LEU A 38 -5.26 4.17 7.95
N ALA A 39 -5.78 4.00 9.16
CA ALA A 39 -6.62 5.01 9.81
C ALA A 39 -5.89 6.35 10.06
N GLN A 40 -4.55 6.35 10.16
CA GLN A 40 -3.74 7.57 10.32
C GLN A 40 -3.53 8.34 9.01
N VAL A 41 -3.58 7.66 7.87
CA VAL A 41 -3.32 8.24 6.54
C VAL A 41 -4.59 8.51 5.73
N ALA A 42 -5.67 7.79 6.03
CA ALA A 42 -6.99 7.97 5.46
C ALA A 42 -8.03 8.23 6.57
N PRO A 43 -8.10 9.47 7.10
CA PRO A 43 -9.14 9.85 8.05
C PRO A 43 -10.53 9.67 7.41
N GLY A 44 -11.34 8.77 7.97
CA GLY A 44 -12.63 8.36 7.37
C GLY A 44 -12.60 7.01 6.65
N LEU A 45 -11.52 6.24 6.80
CA LEU A 45 -11.51 4.82 6.44
C LEU A 45 -12.53 4.05 7.29
N GLU A 46 -13.46 3.38 6.61
CA GLU A 46 -14.45 2.51 7.22
C GLU A 46 -14.24 1.07 6.74
N TRP A 47 -14.26 0.11 7.68
CA TRP A 47 -14.18 -1.32 7.37
C TRP A 47 -15.59 -1.91 7.38
N ALA A 48 -16.20 -2.08 6.20
CA ALA A 48 -17.53 -2.68 6.11
C ALA A 48 -17.49 -4.22 6.25
N LEU A 49 -16.33 -4.83 5.96
CA LEU A 49 -16.06 -6.25 6.19
C LEU A 49 -14.70 -6.40 6.90
N PRO A 50 -14.41 -7.57 7.51
CA PRO A 50 -13.12 -7.81 8.15
C PRO A 50 -11.92 -7.57 7.23
N THR A 51 -12.06 -7.88 5.94
CA THR A 51 -11.01 -7.82 4.91
C THR A 51 -11.22 -6.70 3.89
N TRP A 52 -12.30 -5.93 3.99
CA TRP A 52 -12.60 -4.87 3.03
C TRP A 52 -12.98 -3.57 3.72
N GLY A 53 -12.28 -2.51 3.35
CA GLY A 53 -12.54 -1.16 3.81
C GLY A 53 -12.51 -0.17 2.66
N HIS A 54 -13.11 0.99 2.87
CA HIS A 54 -13.14 2.06 1.87
C HIS A 54 -12.97 3.42 2.53
N ALA A 55 -12.37 4.34 1.79
CA ALA A 55 -12.15 5.72 2.23
C ALA A 55 -12.36 6.69 1.07
N THR A 56 -12.59 7.97 1.39
CA THR A 56 -12.49 9.05 0.40
C THR A 56 -11.11 9.69 0.49
N VAL A 57 -10.33 9.56 -0.56
CA VAL A 57 -8.97 10.11 -0.69
C VAL A 57 -8.93 11.01 -1.92
N LEU A 58 -8.40 12.22 -1.75
CA LEU A 58 -8.34 13.23 -2.83
C LEU A 58 -9.71 13.48 -3.51
N GLY A 59 -10.81 13.37 -2.76
CA GLY A 59 -12.18 13.55 -3.29
C GLY A 59 -12.74 12.34 -4.05
N HIS A 60 -12.06 11.19 -4.02
CA HIS A 60 -12.46 9.98 -4.72
C HIS A 60 -12.43 8.77 -3.81
N GLN A 61 -13.34 7.82 -4.05
CA GLN A 61 -13.36 6.58 -3.30
C GLN A 61 -12.15 5.70 -3.65
N VAL A 62 -11.53 5.13 -2.61
CA VAL A 62 -10.52 4.07 -2.70
C VAL A 62 -10.97 2.90 -1.83
N GLU A 63 -10.58 1.70 -2.21
CA GLU A 63 -10.93 0.46 -1.52
C GLU A 63 -9.65 -0.24 -1.09
N PHE A 64 -9.63 -0.75 0.14
CA PHE A 64 -8.56 -1.53 0.71
C PHE A 64 -9.03 -2.97 0.89
N HIS A 65 -8.23 -3.90 0.39
CA HIS A 65 -8.47 -5.33 0.48
C HIS A 65 -7.31 -5.99 1.24
N LEU A 66 -7.63 -6.53 2.41
CA LEU A 66 -6.75 -7.42 3.15
C LEU A 66 -6.97 -8.86 2.65
N PRO A 67 -5.93 -9.71 2.65
CA PRO A 67 -6.13 -11.13 2.40
C PRO A 67 -6.94 -11.77 3.55
N GLU A 68 -7.66 -12.87 3.28
CA GLU A 68 -8.41 -13.60 4.31
C GLU A 68 -7.46 -14.32 5.27
N ASP A 69 -6.40 -14.92 4.73
CA ASP A 69 -5.24 -15.34 5.49
C ASP A 69 -4.03 -14.49 5.09
N VAL A 70 -3.33 -13.95 6.09
CA VAL A 70 -2.12 -13.16 5.89
C VAL A 70 -1.05 -13.89 5.09
N SER A 71 -1.10 -15.23 5.02
CA SER A 71 -0.25 -16.08 4.18
C SER A 71 -0.53 -15.97 2.68
N GLU A 72 -1.71 -15.51 2.28
CA GLU A 72 -2.22 -15.58 0.89
C GLU A 72 -1.82 -14.41 -0.01
N GLY A 73 -1.48 -13.25 0.55
CA GLY A 73 -1.12 -12.11 -0.29
C GLY A 73 -0.88 -10.80 0.45
N PRO A 74 -0.51 -9.74 -0.29
CA PRO A 74 -0.33 -8.40 0.27
C PRO A 74 -1.67 -7.68 0.51
N LEU A 75 -1.61 -6.60 1.28
CA LEU A 75 -2.66 -5.57 1.27
C LEU A 75 -2.73 -4.96 -0.13
N ALA A 76 -3.92 -4.88 -0.71
CA ALA A 76 -4.17 -4.18 -1.96
C ALA A 76 -5.02 -2.93 -1.75
N MET A 77 -4.73 -1.87 -2.51
CA MET A 77 -5.61 -0.72 -2.67
C MET A 77 -6.06 -0.63 -4.12
N HIS A 78 -7.37 -0.58 -4.33
CA HIS A 78 -7.97 -0.28 -5.62
C HIS A 78 -8.44 1.17 -5.64
N CYS A 79 -8.08 1.88 -6.70
CA CYS A 79 -8.48 3.27 -6.92
C CYS A 79 -8.93 3.50 -8.36
N SER A 80 -9.67 4.58 -8.60
CA SER A 80 -10.07 4.94 -9.96
C SER A 80 -8.89 5.46 -10.78
N LEU A 81 -9.00 5.45 -12.12
CA LEU A 81 -8.01 6.10 -13.00
C LEU A 81 -8.26 7.61 -13.19
N ARG A 82 -9.12 8.23 -12.38
CA ARG A 82 -9.56 9.63 -12.58
C ARG A 82 -8.51 10.67 -12.16
N ILE A 83 -7.59 10.28 -11.28
CA ILE A 83 -6.53 11.13 -10.77
C ILE A 83 -5.27 10.28 -10.52
N ASP A 84 -4.13 10.95 -10.44
CA ASP A 84 -2.88 10.35 -9.99
C ASP A 84 -2.85 10.24 -8.46
N TYR A 85 -2.85 9.01 -7.94
CA TYR A 85 -2.76 8.71 -6.51
C TYR A 85 -1.32 8.55 -6.03
N THR A 86 -0.32 8.49 -6.93
CA THR A 86 1.08 8.23 -6.59
C THR A 86 1.61 9.16 -5.49
N PRO A 87 1.36 10.49 -5.50
CA PRO A 87 1.84 11.37 -4.41
C PRO A 87 1.22 11.04 -3.04
N TRP A 88 -0.04 10.63 -3.02
CA TRP A 88 -0.71 10.25 -1.77
C TRP A 88 -0.22 8.89 -1.26
N VAL A 89 -0.03 7.92 -2.16
CA VAL A 89 0.56 6.61 -1.83
C VAL A 89 2.00 6.78 -1.34
N GLN A 90 2.79 7.66 -1.96
CA GLN A 90 4.13 8.00 -1.48
C GLN A 90 4.09 8.56 -0.04
N SER A 91 3.17 9.49 0.25
CA SER A 91 3.03 10.01 1.62
C SER A 91 2.58 8.93 2.62
N LEU A 92 1.83 7.92 2.18
CA LEU A 92 1.47 6.76 3.00
C LEU A 92 2.73 5.93 3.31
N CYS A 93 3.52 5.60 2.29
CA CYS A 93 4.81 4.91 2.45
C CYS A 93 5.73 5.64 3.42
N ASP A 94 5.89 6.96 3.24
CA ASP A 94 6.71 7.82 4.10
C ASP A 94 6.28 7.78 5.57
N ARG A 95 4.97 7.72 5.84
CA ARG A 95 4.44 7.73 7.21
C ARG A 95 4.48 6.36 7.88
N LEU A 96 4.22 5.31 7.12
CA LEU A 96 4.06 3.96 7.66
C LEU A 96 5.33 3.11 7.54
N GLY A 97 6.34 3.59 6.80
CA GLY A 97 7.56 2.85 6.54
C GLY A 97 7.34 1.66 5.59
N TRP A 98 6.32 1.73 4.73
CA TRP A 98 5.93 0.64 3.83
C TRP A 98 6.44 0.87 2.41
N LEU A 99 6.52 -0.21 1.65
CA LEU A 99 6.69 -0.17 0.20
C LEU A 99 5.31 -0.25 -0.47
N ALA A 100 5.18 0.37 -1.64
CA ALA A 100 4.05 0.15 -2.52
C ALA A 100 4.52 -0.18 -3.94
N PHE A 101 3.86 -1.13 -4.59
CA PHE A 101 4.08 -1.48 -5.99
C PHE A 101 2.83 -1.17 -6.78
N ASP A 102 2.98 -0.46 -7.88
CA ASP A 102 1.89 -0.14 -8.79
C ASP A 102 1.83 -1.12 -9.99
N GLU A 103 0.81 -1.01 -10.85
CA GLU A 103 0.68 -1.87 -12.04
C GLU A 103 1.73 -1.61 -13.14
N ARG A 104 2.58 -0.59 -12.99
CA ARG A 104 3.64 -0.20 -13.93
C ARG A 104 5.02 -0.69 -13.48
N PRO A 105 5.05 -1.84 -12.80
CA PRO A 105 6.10 -2.26 -11.85
C PRO A 105 6.99 -1.12 -11.31
N MET A 106 6.41 -0.10 -10.67
CA MET A 106 7.19 0.89 -9.92
C MET A 106 7.12 0.61 -8.44
N CYS A 107 8.26 0.63 -7.75
CA CYS A 107 8.37 0.59 -6.31
C CYS A 107 8.42 2.01 -5.74
N LEU A 108 7.47 2.33 -4.87
CA LEU A 108 7.49 3.49 -4.00
C LEU A 108 8.03 3.06 -2.64
N GLN A 109 9.08 3.72 -2.17
CA GLN A 109 9.68 3.47 -0.86
C GLN A 109 9.71 4.74 -0.01
N PRO A 110 9.75 4.63 1.33
CA PRO A 110 9.74 5.79 2.21
C PRO A 110 10.92 6.75 1.92
N HIS A 111 10.61 8.03 1.77
CA HIS A 111 11.56 9.14 1.61
C HIS A 111 12.53 9.03 0.42
N GLY A 112 12.20 8.20 -0.57
CA GLY A 112 12.99 7.99 -1.78
C GLY A 112 12.19 8.26 -3.05
N PRO A 113 12.87 8.47 -4.20
CA PRO A 113 12.19 8.47 -5.48
C PRO A 113 11.64 7.07 -5.80
N ALA A 114 10.52 7.02 -6.52
CA ALA A 114 10.05 5.76 -7.09
C ALA A 114 11.08 5.20 -8.08
N PHE A 115 11.25 3.88 -8.10
CA PHE A 115 12.21 3.19 -8.96
C PHE A 115 11.59 1.91 -9.56
N PRO A 116 12.10 1.42 -10.71
CA PRO A 116 11.57 0.20 -11.33
C PRO A 116 11.74 -1.03 -10.43
N ALA A 117 10.69 -1.86 -10.41
CA ALA A 117 10.58 -3.13 -9.71
C ALA A 117 10.73 -4.34 -10.64
#